data_AF-A0A8D8C5C7-F1
#
_entry.id   AF-A0A8D8C5C7-F1
#
_cell.length_a   1.000
_cell.length_b   1.000
_cell.length_c   1.000
_cell.angle_alpha   90.00
_cell.angle_beta   90.00
_cell.angle_gamma   90.00
#
_symmetry.space_group_name_H-M   'P 1'
#
loop_
_entity.id
_entity.type
_entity.pdbx_description
1 polymer ?
#
loop_
_entity_poly.entity_id
_entity_poly.type
_entity_poly.pdbx_seq_one_letter_code
_entity_poly.pdbx_strand_id
1 'polypeptide(L)'
;DMIRIPFRLRPPPGRTLHSLVRTFASTKPADLSGTQDKSTRQKINFHELKHPSKVPQRPNKSTIDGQSTPTRIPVDTQTVQLLERLSLVDLDSAEAHRTLEDAIEFASQILSVDT
;
A
#
# COMPACT_ATOMS: atom_id res chain seq x y z
N ASP A 1 44.02 -48.96 42.34
CA ASP A 1 42.84 -49.66 42.87
C ASP A 1 41.57 -49.30 42.11
N MET A 2 40.80 -50.33 41.79
CA MET A 2 39.45 -50.25 41.24
C MET A 2 38.43 -50.04 42.37
N ILE A 3 37.51 -49.07 42.23
CA ILE A 3 36.13 -49.24 42.72
C ILE A 3 35.16 -48.75 41.65
N ARG A 4 34.25 -49.65 41.30
CA ARG A 4 33.20 -49.55 40.30
C ARG A 4 31.88 -49.36 41.05
N ILE A 5 31.20 -48.22 40.86
CA ILE A 5 29.78 -48.07 41.24
C ILE A 5 28.99 -47.87 39.94
N PRO A 6 28.05 -48.76 39.59
CA PRO A 6 27.25 -48.62 38.38
C PRO A 6 26.08 -47.65 38.62
N PHE A 7 26.13 -46.45 38.04
CA PHE A 7 24.93 -45.63 37.89
C PHE A 7 24.10 -46.19 36.73
N ARG A 8 23.08 -46.99 37.03
CA ARG A 8 21.95 -47.16 36.12
C ARG A 8 21.00 -45.98 36.31
N LEU A 9 21.22 -44.90 35.57
CA LEU A 9 20.15 -43.97 35.24
C LEU A 9 19.62 -44.37 33.86
N ARG A 10 18.43 -44.96 33.87
CA ARG A 10 17.65 -45.36 32.70
C ARG A 10 17.25 -44.08 31.95
N PRO A 11 17.60 -43.89 30.66
CA PRO A 11 17.12 -42.76 29.89
C PRO A 11 15.61 -42.92 29.65
N PRO A 12 14.82 -41.82 29.67
CA PRO A 12 13.41 -41.88 29.33
C PRO A 12 13.27 -42.30 27.85
N PRO A 13 12.39 -43.25 27.52
CA PRO A 13 12.19 -43.67 26.14
C PRO A 13 11.47 -42.56 25.36
N GLY A 14 11.95 -42.28 24.14
CA GLY A 14 11.12 -41.67 23.10
C GLY A 14 11.34 -40.19 22.79
N ARG A 15 12.59 -39.74 22.62
CA ARG A 15 12.86 -38.47 21.91
C ARG A 15 13.71 -38.72 20.66
N THR A 16 13.01 -39.04 19.58
CA THR A 16 13.56 -39.04 18.24
C THR A 16 13.47 -37.61 17.69
N LEU A 17 14.61 -36.99 17.35
CA LEU A 17 14.64 -35.72 16.64
C LEU A 17 14.31 -35.98 15.16
N HIS A 18 13.04 -35.83 14.79
CA HIS A 18 12.64 -35.89 13.40
C HIS A 18 12.95 -34.56 12.72
N SER A 19 13.95 -34.59 11.84
CA SER A 19 14.23 -33.58 10.82
C SER A 19 12.93 -33.17 10.11
N LEU A 20 12.64 -31.87 10.08
CA LEU A 20 11.42 -31.32 9.51
C LEU A 20 11.56 -31.18 7.98
N VAL A 21 11.63 -32.31 7.27
CA VAL A 21 11.42 -32.33 5.82
C VAL A 21 9.90 -32.28 5.59
N ARG A 22 9.38 -31.14 5.16
CA ARG A 22 7.98 -31.03 4.73
C ARG A 22 7.82 -31.74 3.39
N THR A 23 7.36 -32.98 3.42
CA THR A 23 6.81 -33.67 2.25
C THR A 23 5.46 -33.05 1.91
N PHE A 24 5.32 -32.49 0.72
CA PHE A 24 4.04 -31.95 0.23
C PHE A 24 3.11 -33.13 -0.10
N ALA A 25 1.90 -33.14 0.46
CA ALA A 25 0.92 -34.17 0.19
C ALA A 25 0.40 -34.07 -1.25
N SER A 26 0.58 -35.14 -2.02
CA SER A 26 -0.04 -35.35 -3.33
C SER A 26 -1.52 -35.70 -3.11
N THR A 27 -2.44 -34.87 -3.58
CA THR A 27 -3.88 -35.12 -3.44
C THR A 27 -4.36 -36.03 -4.57
N LYS A 28 -4.59 -37.32 -4.27
CA LYS A 28 -5.57 -38.11 -5.02
C LYS A 28 -6.96 -37.68 -4.57
N PRO A 29 -7.92 -37.44 -5.50
CA PRO A 29 -9.29 -37.15 -5.10
C PRO A 29 -9.92 -38.40 -4.50
N ALA A 30 -10.51 -38.26 -3.31
CA ALA A 30 -11.37 -39.27 -2.73
C ALA A 30 -12.81 -39.00 -3.21
N ASP A 31 -13.42 -39.98 -3.89
CA ASP A 31 -14.85 -39.97 -4.16
C ASP A 31 -15.59 -40.16 -2.83
N LEU A 32 -16.26 -39.10 -2.39
CA LEU A 32 -17.12 -39.12 -1.21
C LEU A 32 -18.53 -38.70 -1.63
N SER A 33 -19.35 -39.70 -1.95
CA SER A 33 -20.80 -39.56 -1.88
C SER A 33 -21.22 -39.58 -0.40
N GLY A 34 -21.60 -38.43 0.16
CA GLY A 34 -22.19 -38.41 1.50
C GLY A 34 -22.35 -37.03 2.13
N THR A 35 -23.61 -36.67 2.36
CA THR A 35 -24.15 -35.64 3.27
C THR A 35 -23.89 -34.16 2.93
N GLN A 36 -24.91 -33.48 2.40
CA GLN A 36 -25.01 -32.02 2.41
C GLN A 36 -25.12 -31.52 3.86
N ASP A 37 -23.99 -31.12 4.43
CA ASP A 37 -24.00 -30.22 5.57
C ASP A 37 -24.40 -28.84 5.06
N LYS A 38 -25.52 -28.28 5.56
CA LYS A 38 -25.98 -26.93 5.21
C LYS A 38 -25.05 -25.93 5.90
N SER A 39 -23.83 -25.80 5.39
CA SER A 39 -22.91 -24.74 5.73
C SER A 39 -23.53 -23.43 5.25
N THR A 40 -24.25 -22.74 6.14
CA THR A 40 -24.61 -21.34 5.95
C THR A 40 -23.31 -20.54 6.00
N ARG A 41 -22.58 -20.55 4.88
CA ARG A 41 -21.44 -19.67 4.65
C ARG A 41 -21.98 -18.25 4.77
N GLN A 42 -21.72 -17.64 5.93
CA GLN A 42 -22.11 -16.27 6.18
C GLN A 42 -21.35 -15.41 5.16
N LYS A 43 -22.08 -14.92 4.16
CA LYS A 43 -21.50 -14.12 3.08
C LYS A 43 -20.97 -12.83 3.70
N ILE A 44 -19.64 -12.69 3.72
CA ILE A 44 -19.00 -11.46 4.17
C ILE A 44 -19.30 -10.34 3.18
N ASN A 45 -19.75 -9.19 3.70
CA ASN A 45 -19.98 -7.98 2.92
C ASN A 45 -18.68 -7.17 2.90
N PHE A 46 -18.16 -6.88 1.71
CA PHE A 46 -16.91 -6.13 1.53
C PHE A 46 -17.13 -4.61 1.39
N HIS A 47 -18.38 -4.15 1.30
CA HIS A 47 -18.70 -2.74 1.12
C HIS A 47 -18.98 -2.01 2.42
N GLU A 48 -19.28 -2.72 3.51
CA GLU A 48 -19.71 -2.15 4.77
C GLU A 48 -19.01 -2.82 5.95
N LEU A 49 -18.38 -2.00 6.80
CA LEU A 49 -17.76 -2.47 8.03
C LEU A 49 -18.81 -2.60 9.13
N LYS A 50 -18.82 -3.76 9.81
CA LYS A 50 -19.72 -4.01 10.96
C LYS A 50 -19.26 -3.30 12.24
N HIS A 51 -18.05 -2.75 12.25
CA HIS A 51 -17.40 -2.17 13.42
C HIS A 51 -16.94 -0.74 13.13
N PRO A 52 -16.90 0.13 14.15
CA PRO A 52 -16.49 1.52 13.98
C PRO A 52 -15.04 1.60 13.48
N SER A 53 -14.86 2.23 12.31
CA SER A 53 -13.57 2.49 11.68
C SER A 53 -13.16 3.95 11.91
N LYS A 54 -11.87 4.19 12.10
CA LYS A 54 -11.28 5.54 12.09
C LYS A 54 -11.03 6.07 10.68
N VAL A 55 -11.11 5.19 9.68
CA VAL A 55 -10.95 5.54 8.27
C VAL A 55 -12.34 5.70 7.65
N PRO A 56 -12.60 6.81 6.92
CA PRO A 56 -13.86 7.01 6.21
C PRO A 56 -14.14 5.88 5.23
N GLN A 57 -15.34 5.29 5.31
CA GLN A 57 -15.78 4.22 4.41
C GLN A 57 -16.08 4.73 2.99
N ARG A 58 -16.34 6.03 2.85
CA ARG A 58 -16.60 6.68 1.57
C ARG A 58 -15.58 7.79 1.36
N PRO A 59 -15.05 7.93 0.13
CA PRO A 59 -14.21 9.07 -0.21
C PRO A 59 -14.95 10.37 0.07
N ASN A 60 -14.28 11.32 0.71
CA ASN A 60 -14.81 12.66 0.81
C ASN A 60 -14.66 13.32 -0.58
N LYS A 61 -15.78 13.68 -1.19
CA LYS A 61 -15.79 14.35 -2.50
C LYS A 61 -15.85 15.85 -2.24
N SER A 62 -14.73 16.45 -1.88
CA SER A 62 -14.57 17.89 -2.03
C SER A 62 -14.41 18.16 -3.53
N THR A 63 -15.48 18.60 -4.18
CA THR A 63 -15.36 19.18 -5.52
C THR A 63 -14.49 20.41 -5.35
N ILE A 64 -13.26 20.38 -5.89
CA ILE A 64 -12.55 21.62 -6.17
C ILE A 64 -13.44 22.29 -7.19
N ASP A 65 -14.12 23.37 -6.80
CA ASP A 65 -14.90 24.17 -7.72
C ASP A 65 -13.92 24.58 -8.83
N GLY A 66 -14.05 23.98 -10.00
CA GLY A 66 -13.19 24.22 -11.18
C GLY A 66 -13.42 25.61 -11.78
N GLN A 67 -13.73 26.57 -10.91
CA GLN A 67 -14.37 27.84 -11.16
C GLN A 67 -13.66 28.98 -10.43
N SER A 68 -12.45 28.75 -9.90
CA SER A 68 -11.46 29.82 -9.91
C SER A 68 -11.15 30.07 -11.38
N THR A 69 -11.72 31.16 -11.91
CA THR A 69 -11.43 31.63 -13.27
C THR A 69 -9.91 31.58 -13.47
N PRO A 70 -9.42 30.92 -14.54
CA PRO A 70 -7.99 30.85 -14.81
C PRO A 70 -7.53 32.26 -15.11
N THR A 71 -7.11 32.96 -14.08
CA THR A 71 -6.37 34.19 -14.23
C THR A 71 -5.04 33.69 -14.70
N ARG A 72 -4.82 33.60 -16.02
CA ARG A 72 -3.49 33.36 -16.56
C ARG A 72 -2.56 34.25 -15.76
N ILE A 73 -1.59 33.65 -15.09
CA ILE A 73 -0.65 34.37 -14.24
C ILE A 73 0.50 34.72 -15.18
N PRO A 74 0.52 35.93 -15.79
CA PRO A 74 1.61 36.30 -16.67
C PRO A 74 2.91 36.32 -15.86
N VAL A 75 3.91 35.59 -16.33
CA VAL A 75 5.23 35.58 -15.69
C VAL A 75 6.06 36.73 -16.24
N ASP A 76 6.52 37.62 -15.37
CA ASP A 76 7.37 38.74 -15.77
C ASP A 76 8.74 38.24 -16.29
N THR A 77 9.25 38.94 -17.29
CA THR A 77 10.55 38.68 -17.93
C THR A 77 11.71 38.64 -16.94
N GLN A 78 11.71 39.49 -15.89
CA GLN A 78 12.75 39.48 -14.86
C GLN A 78 12.71 38.19 -14.03
N THR A 79 11.51 37.67 -13.81
CA THR A 79 11.29 36.40 -13.08
C THR A 79 11.77 35.22 -13.91
N VAL A 80 11.48 35.21 -15.21
CA VAL A 80 12.00 34.17 -16.11
C VAL A 80 13.53 34.17 -16.13
N GLN A 81 14.16 35.33 -16.32
CA GLN A 81 15.63 35.44 -16.30
C GLN A 81 16.25 35.03 -14.97
N LEU A 82 15.54 35.26 -13.85
CA LEU A 82 15.97 34.77 -12.56
C LEU A 82 15.91 33.24 -12.50
N LEU A 83 14.79 32.65 -12.92
CA LEU A 83 14.59 31.21 -12.94
C LEU A 83 15.66 30.53 -13.81
N GLU A 84 15.91 31.05 -15.02
CA GLU A 84 16.95 30.55 -15.93
C GLU A 84 18.32 30.46 -15.24
N ARG A 85 18.72 31.52 -14.53
CA ARG A 85 20.00 31.57 -13.80
C ARG A 85 20.06 30.62 -12.61
N LEU A 86 18.95 30.44 -11.91
CA LEU A 86 18.88 29.55 -10.75
C LEU A 86 18.89 28.08 -11.17
N SER A 87 18.17 27.74 -12.24
CA SER A 87 18.09 26.37 -12.76
C SER A 87 19.22 26.03 -13.73
N LEU A 88 19.97 27.03 -14.22
CA LEU A 88 20.96 26.89 -15.30
C LEU A 88 20.33 26.31 -16.58
N VAL A 89 19.15 26.82 -16.94
CA VAL A 89 18.35 26.38 -18.10
C VAL A 89 17.92 27.60 -18.89
N ASP A 90 17.94 27.52 -20.22
CA ASP A 90 17.41 28.56 -21.11
C ASP A 90 15.90 28.32 -21.35
N LEU A 91 15.09 29.37 -21.21
CA LEU A 91 13.63 29.35 -21.34
C LEU A 91 13.13 30.24 -22.49
N ASP A 92 13.94 30.43 -23.53
CA ASP A 92 13.68 31.30 -24.68
C ASP A 92 12.57 30.79 -25.64
N SER A 93 12.13 29.55 -25.48
CA SER A 93 11.04 28.97 -26.27
C SER A 93 9.66 29.44 -25.81
N ALA A 94 8.82 29.85 -26.76
CA ALA A 94 7.41 30.16 -26.50
C ALA A 94 6.63 28.99 -25.89
N GLU A 95 7.04 27.75 -26.15
CA GLU A 95 6.45 26.55 -25.54
C GLU A 95 6.85 26.41 -24.07
N ALA A 96 8.11 26.73 -23.74
CA ALA A 96 8.61 26.69 -22.37
C ALA A 96 7.88 27.72 -21.50
N HIS A 97 7.67 28.94 -22.00
CA HIS A 97 6.88 29.96 -21.32
C HIS A 97 5.44 29.52 -21.05
N ARG A 98 4.76 28.93 -22.05
CA ARG A 98 3.39 28.41 -21.86
C ARG A 98 3.33 27.31 -20.81
N THR A 99 4.28 26.37 -20.87
CA THR A 99 4.35 25.27 -19.92
C THR A 99 4.59 25.77 -18.49
N LEU A 100 5.42 26.81 -18.33
CA LEU A 100 5.64 27.45 -17.03
C LEU A 100 4.37 28.10 -16.49
N GLU A 101 3.64 28.84 -17.33
CA GLU A 101 2.35 29.45 -16.97
C GLU A 101 1.32 28.38 -16.55
N ASP A 102 1.18 27.31 -17.33
CA ASP A 102 0.27 26.20 -17.06
C ASP A 102 0.62 25.49 -15.73
N ALA A 103 1.92 25.30 -15.46
CA ALA A 103 2.39 24.67 -14.22
C ALA A 103 2.09 25.55 -12.98
N ILE A 104 2.26 26.87 -13.10
CA ILE A 104 1.93 27.83 -12.03
C ILE A 104 0.42 27.84 -11.79
N GLU A 105 -0.38 27.85 -12.86
CA GLU A 105 -1.84 27.77 -12.77
C GLU A 105 -2.27 26.50 -12.02
N PHE A 106 -1.71 25.35 -12.39
CA PHE A 106 -1.97 24.09 -11.70
C PHE A 106 -1.62 24.16 -10.20
N ALA A 107 -0.42 24.67 -9.87
CA ALA A 107 0.02 24.78 -8.48
C ALA A 107 -0.85 25.74 -7.65
N SER A 108 -1.40 26.79 -8.27
CA SER A 108 -2.26 27.76 -7.59
C SER A 108 -3.53 27.14 -7.01
N GLN A 109 -4.02 26.05 -7.60
CA GLN A 109 -5.24 25.36 -7.15
C GLN A 109 -5.06 24.75 -5.75
N ILE A 110 -3.83 24.40 -5.35
CA ILE A 110 -3.54 23.83 -4.02
C ILE A 110 -3.89 24.83 -2.91
N LEU A 111 -3.79 26.14 -3.15
CA LEU A 111 -4.13 27.17 -2.17
C LEU A 111 -5.59 27.13 -1.73
N SER A 112 -6.48 26.52 -2.53
CA SER A 112 -7.90 26.38 -2.23
C SER A 112 -8.25 25.19 -1.34
N VAL A 113 -7.27 24.32 -1.04
CA VAL A 113 -7.48 23.15 -0.20
C VAL A 113 -7.24 23.51 1.27
N ASP A 114 -8.26 23.38 2.10
CA ASP A 114 -8.15 23.52 3.56
C ASP A 114 -7.24 22.40 4.14
N THR A 115 -6.21 22.78 4.90
CA THR A 115 -5.21 21.88 5.52
C THR A 115 -5.35 21.77 7.03
#